data_AF-A0A7C3EPB8-F1
#
_entry.id   AF-A0A7C3EPB8-F1
#
_cell.length_a   1.000
_cell.length_b   1.000
_cell.length_c   1.000
_cell.angle_alpha   90.00
_cell.angle_beta   90.00
_cell.angle_gamma   90.00
#
_symmetry.space_group_name_H-M   'P 1'
#
loop_
_entity.id
_entity.type
_entity.pdbx_description
1 polymer ?
#
loop_
_entity_poly.entity_id
_entity_poly.type
_entity_poly.pdbx_seq_one_letter_code
_entity_poly.pdbx_strand_id
1 'polypeptide(L)'
;MKNVIEYEYQISLINLIIKSTSDILMLIKTKKEVDGSLFNSITMIFIMLQRIVRLLPEVLTNQAKFEFLRNELIYCSDSLINNWRDKNSEIANLNDKWTEFVFWWREYEDGITKIQESKHAIYLSLN
;
A
#
# COMPACT_ATOMS: atom_id res chain seq x y z
N MET A 1 -10.58 -24.22 -13.23
CA MET A 1 -10.31 -23.80 -11.84
C MET A 1 -10.21 -22.29 -11.84
N LYS A 2 -11.13 -21.58 -11.18
CA LYS A 2 -10.97 -20.13 -10.98
C LYS A 2 -9.75 -19.98 -10.07
N ASN A 3 -8.73 -19.24 -10.53
CA ASN A 3 -7.67 -18.75 -9.65
C ASN A 3 -8.35 -17.87 -8.59
N VAL A 4 -8.73 -18.48 -7.47
CA VAL A 4 -8.95 -17.73 -6.25
C VAL A 4 -7.56 -17.24 -5.90
N ILE A 5 -7.21 -16.06 -6.40
CA ILE A 5 -6.11 -15.31 -5.83
C ILE A 5 -6.42 -15.27 -4.34
N GLU A 6 -5.59 -15.96 -3.56
CA GLU A 6 -5.72 -15.98 -2.11
C GLU A 6 -5.32 -14.58 -1.62
N TYR A 7 -6.32 -13.69 -1.60
CA TYR A 7 -6.18 -12.28 -1.24
C TYR A 7 -5.48 -12.09 0.10
N GLU A 8 -5.60 -13.05 1.02
CA GLU A 8 -4.89 -13.10 2.28
C GLU A 8 -3.36 -13.12 2.12
N TYR A 9 -2.83 -13.91 1.18
CA TYR A 9 -1.39 -13.91 0.89
C TYR A 9 -0.95 -12.60 0.21
N GLN A 10 -1.80 -12.00 -0.63
CA GLN A 10 -1.49 -10.70 -1.23
C GLN A 10 -1.46 -9.58 -0.20
N ILE A 11 -2.45 -9.51 0.69
CA ILE A 11 -2.49 -8.56 1.81
C ILE A 11 -1.27 -8.77 2.71
N SER A 12 -0.97 -10.02 3.06
CA SER A 12 0.19 -10.36 3.89
C SER A 12 1.51 -9.94 3.25
N LEU A 13 1.66 -10.14 1.94
CA LEU A 13 2.85 -9.71 1.20
C LEU A 13 2.98 -8.19 1.19
N ILE A 14 1.89 -7.45 0.93
CA ILE A 14 1.91 -5.98 0.95
C ILE A 14 2.24 -5.46 2.35
N ASN A 15 1.66 -6.05 3.38
CA ASN A 15 1.98 -5.74 4.77
C ASN A 15 3.46 -5.95 5.09
N LEU A 16 4.04 -7.05 4.61
CA LEU A 16 5.46 -7.31 4.78
C LEU A 16 6.32 -6.25 4.08
N ILE A 17 5.99 -5.89 2.83
CA ILE A 17 6.69 -4.85 2.09
C ILE A 17 6.59 -3.50 2.82
N ILE A 18 5.40 -3.13 3.30
CA ILE A 18 5.19 -1.89 4.06
C ILE A 18 6.03 -1.88 5.33
N LYS A 19 6.06 -2.99 6.07
CA LYS A 19 6.89 -3.11 7.28
C LYS A 19 8.37 -2.91 6.94
N SER A 20 8.90 -3.70 6.00
CA SER A 20 10.31 -3.62 5.60
C SER A 20 10.68 -2.24 5.05
N THR A 21 9.79 -1.59 4.32
CA THR A 21 10.02 -0.24 3.79
C THR A 21 10.03 0.80 4.91
N SER A 22 9.13 0.67 5.89
CA SER A 22 9.11 1.54 7.07
C SER A 22 10.41 1.45 7.85
N ASP A 23 10.94 0.24 8.03
CA ASP A 23 12.23 0.00 8.70
C ASP A 23 13.38 0.68 7.95
N ILE A 24 13.41 0.58 6.60
CA ILE A 24 14.41 1.26 5.75
C ILE A 24 14.31 2.78 5.87
N LEU A 25 13.09 3.34 5.79
CA LEU A 25 12.88 4.78 5.88
C LEU A 25 13.25 5.33 7.27
N MET A 26 13.02 4.57 8.33
CA MET A 26 13.49 4.92 9.67
C MET A 26 15.02 4.99 9.73
N LEU A 27 15.72 4.04 9.10
CA LEU A 27 17.18 4.07 9.01
C LEU A 27 17.68 5.29 8.20
N ILE A 28 16.99 5.65 7.12
CA ILE A 28 17.31 6.88 6.35
C ILE A 28 17.07 8.13 7.17
N LYS A 29 15.99 8.20 7.94
CA LYS A 29 15.74 9.35 8.81
C LYS A 29 16.92 9.60 9.77
N THR A 30 17.63 8.54 10.17
CA THR A 30 18.83 8.66 11.00
C THR A 30 20.11 8.97 10.23
N LYS A 31 20.17 8.65 8.93
CA LYS A 31 21.31 8.94 8.05
C LYS A 31 20.96 10.10 7.12
N LYS A 32 21.52 11.29 7.37
CA LYS A 32 21.26 12.51 6.58
C LYS A 32 21.59 12.39 5.08
N GLU A 33 22.33 11.36 4.66
CA GLU A 33 22.71 11.14 3.28
C GLU A 33 22.25 9.77 2.78
N VAL A 34 21.65 9.77 1.59
CA VAL A 34 21.22 8.58 0.84
C VAL A 34 22.12 8.46 -0.38
N ASP A 35 22.88 7.37 -0.48
CA ASP A 35 23.68 7.11 -1.68
C ASP A 35 22.80 6.67 -2.87
N GLY A 36 23.38 6.67 -4.08
CA GLY A 36 22.65 6.34 -5.30
C GLY A 36 22.11 4.90 -5.37
N SER A 37 22.74 3.94 -4.69
CA SER A 37 22.29 2.55 -4.67
C SER A 37 21.05 2.40 -3.80
N LEU A 38 21.07 3.01 -2.61
CA LEU A 38 19.92 3.06 -1.72
C LEU A 38 18.77 3.84 -2.35
N PHE A 39 19.07 4.96 -3.03
CA PHE A 39 18.09 5.74 -3.78
C PHE A 39 17.35 4.89 -4.82
N ASN A 40 18.09 4.14 -5.63
CA ASN A 40 17.54 3.29 -6.66
C ASN A 40 16.71 2.13 -6.08
N SER A 41 17.18 1.52 -4.99
CA SER A 41 16.49 0.39 -4.35
C SER A 41 15.12 0.81 -3.83
N ILE A 42 15.03 1.95 -3.15
CA ILE A 42 13.75 2.49 -2.64
C ILE A 42 12.85 2.93 -3.78
N THR A 43 13.43 3.50 -4.83
CA THR A 43 12.66 3.83 -6.04
C THR A 43 11.97 2.58 -6.60
N MET A 44 12.67 1.45 -6.67
CA MET A 44 12.08 0.20 -7.16
C MET A 44 10.98 -0.33 -6.23
N ILE A 45 11.15 -0.21 -4.91
CA ILE A 45 10.13 -0.56 -3.92
C ILE A 45 8.86 0.29 -4.13
N PHE A 46 9.01 1.61 -4.27
CA PHE A 46 7.87 2.50 -4.48
C PHE A 46 7.16 2.26 -5.81
N ILE A 47 7.90 2.00 -6.91
CA ILE A 47 7.30 1.60 -8.18
C ILE A 47 6.51 0.30 -8.03
N MET A 48 7.08 -0.68 -7.31
CA MET A 48 6.41 -1.95 -7.08
C MET A 48 5.10 -1.76 -6.30
N LEU A 49 5.13 -0.99 -5.20
CA LEU A 49 3.93 -0.66 -4.42
C LEU A 49 2.87 0.05 -5.26
N GLN A 50 3.26 1.05 -6.04
CA GLN A 50 2.36 1.76 -6.96
C GLN A 50 1.69 0.80 -7.96
N ARG A 51 2.47 -0.14 -8.54
CA ARG A 51 1.92 -1.15 -9.45
C ARG A 51 0.96 -2.10 -8.75
N ILE A 52 1.30 -2.58 -7.55
CA ILE A 52 0.43 -3.47 -6.77
C ILE A 52 -0.89 -2.77 -6.46
N VAL A 53 -0.85 -1.53 -5.98
CA VAL A 53 -2.04 -0.74 -5.64
C VAL A 53 -2.97 -0.56 -6.84
N ARG A 54 -2.42 -0.30 -8.03
CA ARG A 54 -3.21 -0.16 -9.26
C ARG A 54 -3.88 -1.47 -9.70
N LEU A 55 -3.30 -2.61 -9.34
CA LEU A 55 -3.82 -3.94 -9.62
C LEU A 55 -4.81 -4.46 -8.56
N LEU A 56 -5.02 -3.70 -7.47
CA LEU A 56 -6.00 -4.07 -6.45
C LEU A 56 -7.40 -4.17 -7.07
N PRO A 57 -8.18 -5.20 -6.69
CA PRO A 57 -9.46 -5.47 -7.31
C PRO A 57 -10.48 -4.37 -7.03
N GLU A 58 -11.37 -4.17 -8.00
CA GLU A 58 -12.63 -3.47 -7.76
C GLU A 58 -13.57 -4.41 -6.99
N VAL A 59 -13.95 -4.01 -5.78
CA VAL A 59 -14.80 -4.82 -4.92
C VAL A 59 -16.26 -4.44 -5.15
N LEU A 60 -17.09 -5.42 -5.54
CA LEU A 60 -18.49 -5.21 -5.96
C LEU A 60 -19.42 -4.71 -4.84
N THR A 61 -19.07 -4.91 -3.57
CA THR A 61 -19.88 -4.46 -2.44
C THR A 61 -19.48 -3.05 -2.02
N ASN A 62 -20.41 -2.10 -2.10
CA ASN A 62 -20.23 -0.70 -1.74
C ASN A 62 -19.17 0.03 -2.61
N GLN A 63 -19.35 -0.05 -3.94
CA GLN A 63 -18.43 0.47 -4.96
C GLN A 63 -17.87 1.86 -4.61
N ALA A 64 -18.70 2.82 -4.21
CA ALA A 64 -18.26 4.19 -3.97
C ALA A 64 -17.19 4.31 -2.86
N LYS A 65 -17.33 3.58 -1.74
CA LYS A 65 -16.32 3.63 -0.66
C LYS A 65 -15.01 2.97 -1.08
N PHE A 66 -15.07 1.81 -1.72
CA PHE A 66 -13.86 1.09 -2.14
C PHE A 66 -13.15 1.76 -3.30
N GLU A 67 -13.90 2.32 -4.23
CA GLU A 67 -13.38 3.14 -5.31
C GLU A 67 -12.67 4.37 -4.75
N PHE A 68 -13.28 5.07 -3.77
CA PHE A 68 -12.63 6.15 -3.05
C PHE A 68 -11.32 5.70 -2.39
N LEU A 69 -11.34 4.64 -1.56
CA LEU A 69 -10.13 4.14 -0.88
C LEU A 69 -9.03 3.73 -1.85
N ARG A 70 -9.39 3.06 -2.95
CA ARG A 70 -8.45 2.68 -4.01
C ARG A 70 -7.86 3.90 -4.70
N ASN A 71 -8.67 4.91 -5.00
CA ASN A 71 -8.22 6.14 -5.65
C ASN A 71 -7.29 6.95 -4.74
N GLU A 72 -7.60 7.07 -3.45
CA GLU A 72 -6.71 7.69 -2.45
C GLU A 72 -5.38 6.93 -2.36
N LEU A 73 -5.42 5.60 -2.30
CA LEU A 73 -4.22 4.76 -2.33
C LEU A 73 -3.36 5.00 -3.58
N ILE A 74 -3.97 5.07 -4.76
CA ILE A 74 -3.27 5.37 -6.02
C ILE A 74 -2.65 6.77 -5.94
N TYR A 75 -3.43 7.78 -5.54
CA TYR A 75 -2.99 9.15 -5.42
C TYR A 75 -1.80 9.29 -4.46
N CYS A 76 -1.88 8.72 -3.26
CA CYS A 76 -0.79 8.77 -2.28
C CYS A 76 0.44 7.99 -2.75
N SER A 77 0.27 6.88 -3.50
CA SER A 77 1.40 6.16 -4.10
C SER A 77 2.13 6.99 -5.17
N ASP A 78 1.37 7.73 -6.00
CA ASP A 78 1.92 8.65 -7.00
C ASP A 78 2.62 9.84 -6.31
N SER A 79 2.02 10.38 -5.25
CA SER A 79 2.58 11.47 -4.46
C SER A 79 3.90 11.06 -3.79
N LEU A 80 3.94 9.87 -3.18
CA LEU A 80 5.11 9.30 -2.53
C LEU A 80 6.30 9.14 -3.49
N ILE A 81 6.08 8.53 -4.65
CA ILE A 81 7.17 8.31 -5.62
C ILE A 81 7.67 9.62 -6.23
N ASN A 82 6.77 10.57 -6.49
CA ASN A 82 7.14 11.88 -7.01
C ASN A 82 7.94 12.67 -5.97
N ASN A 83 7.52 12.65 -4.71
CA ASN A 83 8.25 13.28 -3.61
C ASN A 83 9.65 12.67 -3.44
N TRP A 84 9.76 11.35 -3.49
CA TRP A 84 11.04 10.64 -3.38
C TRP A 84 12.02 10.98 -4.51
N ARG A 85 11.50 11.13 -5.74
CA ARG A 85 12.32 11.44 -6.91
C ARG A 85 12.73 12.90 -7.00
N ASP A 86 12.03 13.79 -6.31
CA ASP A 86 12.35 15.21 -6.29
C ASP A 86 13.60 15.45 -5.45
N LYS A 87 14.68 15.87 -6.14
CA LYS A 87 15.96 16.19 -5.51
C LYS A 87 15.91 17.39 -4.57
N ASN A 88 14.85 18.20 -4.65
CA ASN A 88 14.63 19.35 -3.78
C ASN A 88 13.69 19.03 -2.62
N SER A 89 13.12 17.82 -2.56
CA SER A 89 12.22 17.43 -1.47
C SER A 89 13.00 17.13 -0.19
N GLU A 90 12.55 17.70 0.93
CA GLU A 90 13.08 17.37 2.24
C GLU A 90 12.70 15.94 2.65
N ILE A 91 13.61 15.24 3.34
CA ILE A 91 13.36 13.89 3.90
C ILE A 91 12.16 13.91 4.89
N ALA A 92 11.86 15.05 5.51
CA ALA A 92 10.66 15.20 6.34
C ALA A 92 9.37 14.96 5.52
N ASN A 93 9.30 15.53 4.31
CA ASN A 93 8.15 15.36 3.41
C ASN A 93 7.96 13.89 2.98
N LEU A 94 9.05 13.14 2.85
CA LEU A 94 8.99 11.71 2.53
C LEU A 94 8.29 10.90 3.62
N ASN A 95 8.57 11.18 4.90
CA ASN A 95 7.94 10.46 6.01
C ASN A 95 6.44 10.75 6.09
N ASP A 96 6.04 11.99 5.84
CA ASP A 96 4.63 12.36 5.83
C ASP A 96 3.89 11.66 4.69
N LYS A 97 4.47 11.64 3.48
CA LYS A 97 3.92 10.90 2.33
C LYS A 97 3.88 9.39 2.56
N TRP A 98 4.88 8.84 3.22
CA TRP A 98 4.88 7.43 3.60
C TRP A 98 3.76 7.12 4.60
N THR A 99 3.59 7.96 5.62
CA THR A 99 2.55 7.80 6.64
C THR A 99 1.16 7.89 6.03
N GLU A 100 0.95 8.83 5.10
CA GLU A 100 -0.28 8.99 4.34
C GLU A 100 -0.60 7.73 3.51
N PHE A 101 0.38 7.19 2.80
CA PHE A 101 0.25 5.94 2.05
C PHE A 101 -0.13 4.76 2.96
N VAL A 102 0.56 4.60 4.09
CA VAL A 102 0.30 3.51 5.03
C VAL A 102 -1.10 3.62 5.64
N PHE A 103 -1.55 4.83 5.97
CA PHE A 103 -2.90 5.06 6.47
C PHE A 103 -3.95 4.55 5.48
N TRP A 104 -3.89 4.98 4.22
CA TRP A 104 -4.86 4.57 3.21
C TRP A 104 -4.80 3.07 2.89
N TRP A 105 -3.61 2.46 2.99
CA TRP A 105 -3.49 1.00 2.91
C TRP A 105 -4.27 0.30 4.02
N ARG A 106 -4.16 0.76 5.27
CA ARG A 106 -4.88 0.17 6.41
C ARG A 106 -6.39 0.31 6.27
N GLU A 107 -6.87 1.46 5.80
CA GLU A 107 -8.29 1.67 5.53
C GLU A 107 -8.83 0.72 4.44
N TYR A 108 -8.04 0.50 3.37
CA TYR A 108 -8.39 -0.44 2.32
C TYR A 108 -8.37 -1.91 2.80
N GLU A 109 -7.34 -2.29 3.54
CA GLU A 109 -7.17 -3.61 4.15
C GLU A 109 -8.33 -3.96 5.11
N ASP A 110 -8.68 -3.05 6.02
CA ASP A 110 -9.81 -3.21 6.94
C ASP A 110 -11.12 -3.41 6.16
N GLY A 111 -11.31 -2.63 5.09
CA GLY A 111 -12.45 -2.77 4.20
C GLY A 111 -12.54 -4.17 3.57
N ILE A 112 -11.46 -4.67 2.99
CA ILE A 112 -11.45 -6.00 2.37
C ILE A 112 -11.68 -7.10 3.42
N THR A 113 -11.02 -6.99 4.58
CA THR A 113 -11.11 -7.98 5.65
C THR A 113 -12.56 -8.14 6.13
N LYS A 114 -13.27 -7.02 6.38
CA LYS A 114 -14.69 -7.03 6.78
C LYS A 114 -15.59 -7.68 5.74
N ILE A 115 -15.32 -7.50 4.44
CA ILE A 115 -16.08 -8.15 3.37
C ILE A 115 -15.84 -9.66 3.38
N GLN A 116 -14.61 -10.10 3.62
CA GLN A 116 -14.30 -11.52 3.71
C GLN A 116 -15.01 -12.18 4.90
N GLU A 117 -14.92 -11.58 6.08
CA GLU A 117 -15.62 -12.05 7.29
C GLU A 117 -17.13 -12.12 7.06
N SER A 118 -17.72 -11.10 6.44
CA SER A 118 -19.16 -11.08 6.12
C SER A 118 -19.56 -12.17 5.13
N LYS A 119 -18.76 -12.38 4.06
CA LYS A 119 -19.00 -13.47 3.10
C LYS A 119 -18.88 -14.85 3.75
N HIS A 120 -17.89 -15.02 4.63
CA HIS A 120 -17.67 -16.26 5.36
C HIS A 120 -18.83 -16.55 6.32
N ALA A 121 -19.29 -15.54 7.07
CA ALA A 121 -20.45 -15.64 7.95
C ALA A 121 -21.74 -16.00 7.18
N ILE A 122 -21.98 -15.40 6.01
CA ILE A 122 -23.12 -15.74 5.16
C ILE A 122 -23.02 -17.20 4.69
N TYR A 123 -21.85 -17.64 4.24
CA TYR A 123 -21.63 -19.03 3.80
C TYR A 123 -21.88 -20.05 4.93
N LEU A 124 -21.44 -19.75 6.15
CA LEU A 124 -21.68 -20.60 7.33
C LEU A 124 -23.14 -20.58 7.79
N SER A 125 -23.90 -19.53 7.49
CA SER A 125 -25.32 -19.44 7.83
C SER A 125 -26.25 -20.13 6.82
N LEU A 126 -25.74 -20.44 5.63
CA LEU A 126 -26.49 -21.07 4.53
C LEU A 126 -26.19 -22.57 4.37
N ASN A 127 -25.21 -23.11 5.11
CA ASN A 127 -24.86 -24.53 5.19
C ASN A 127 -25.00 -25.02 6.62
#